data_AF-A0A832WSG5-F1
#
_entry.id   AF-A0A832WSG5-F1
#
_cell.length_a   1.000
_cell.length_b   1.000
_cell.length_c   1.000
_cell.angle_alpha   90.00
_cell.angle_beta   90.00
_cell.angle_gamma   90.00
#
_symmetry.space_group_name_H-M   'P 1'
#
loop_
_entity.id
_entity.type
_entity.pdbx_description
1 polymer ?
#
loop_
_entity_poly.entity_id
_entity_poly.type
_entity_poly.pdbx_seq_one_letter_code
_entity_poly.pdbx_strand_id
1 'polypeptide(L)'
;MPYVDKGSRICKAEYNLDIKSNDIIITYPALLKVNKNLIIYPPLSKISDECKDEIESPSWVDGYVVKGNERLEIIAENLITVKGEINVDCSKILTAYTLKKILGEVELQISNVITRGYPIISINGYTLISLYKDSVIIYTPTIIPIIKTFAYSVFYYTKSSSEEE
;
A
#
# COMPACT_ATOMS: atom_id res chain seq x y z
N MET A 1 -2.94 -11.86 10.11
CA MET A 1 -2.86 -10.70 11.02
C MET A 1 -1.54 -10.77 11.79
N PRO A 2 -0.61 -9.81 11.63
CA PRO A 2 0.56 -9.72 12.49
C PRO A 2 0.23 -9.24 13.92
N TYR A 3 1.01 -9.74 14.88
CA TYR A 3 1.03 -9.28 16.26
C TYR A 3 2.03 -8.12 16.40
N VAL A 4 1.64 -7.09 17.15
CA VAL A 4 2.42 -5.87 17.38
C VAL A 4 2.63 -5.72 18.88
N ASP A 5 3.88 -5.64 19.28
CA ASP A 5 4.27 -5.54 20.68
C ASP A 5 4.21 -4.10 21.20
N LYS A 6 4.15 -3.99 22.53
CA LYS A 6 4.39 -2.72 23.22
C LYS A 6 5.78 -2.21 22.87
N GLY A 7 5.89 -0.92 22.56
CA GLY A 7 7.15 -0.29 22.17
C GLY A 7 7.40 -0.27 20.66
N SER A 8 6.62 -1.02 19.87
CA SER A 8 6.59 -0.85 18.41
C SER A 8 6.14 0.56 18.06
N ARG A 9 6.61 1.08 16.92
CA ARG A 9 6.34 2.46 16.51
C ARG A 9 5.52 2.51 15.24
N ILE A 10 4.61 3.47 15.16
CA ILE A 10 3.66 3.64 14.06
C ILE A 10 3.69 5.05 13.49
N CYS A 11 3.47 5.15 12.20
CA CYS A 11 3.33 6.41 11.49
C CYS A 11 2.18 6.32 10.52
N LYS A 12 1.49 7.45 10.33
CA LYS A 12 0.42 7.53 9.35
C LYS A 12 0.99 7.50 7.93
N ALA A 13 0.15 7.14 6.98
CA ALA A 13 0.51 6.97 5.58
C ALA A 13 1.13 8.23 4.94
N GLU A 14 0.78 9.43 5.41
CA GLU A 14 1.25 10.70 4.83
C GLU A 14 2.74 10.99 5.10
N TYR A 15 3.38 10.27 6.03
CA TYR A 15 4.76 10.55 6.44
C TYR A 15 5.84 10.11 5.43
N ASN A 16 5.47 9.54 4.27
CA ASN A 16 6.37 9.25 3.12
C ASN A 16 7.72 8.62 3.49
N LEU A 17 7.71 7.62 4.37
CA LEU A 17 8.91 6.89 4.77
C LEU A 17 9.18 5.71 3.83
N ASP A 18 10.46 5.42 3.61
CA ASP A 18 10.89 4.25 2.85
C ASP A 18 10.43 2.95 3.52
N ILE A 19 10.23 1.91 2.71
CA ILE A 19 9.82 0.59 3.20
C ILE A 19 11.02 -0.32 3.36
N LYS A 20 11.06 -1.01 4.51
CA LYS A 20 12.07 -2.00 4.86
C LYS A 20 11.44 -3.36 5.13
N SER A 21 12.25 -4.41 5.06
CA SER A 21 11.86 -5.72 5.55
C SER A 21 11.45 -5.64 7.02
N ASN A 22 10.44 -6.42 7.39
CA ASN A 22 9.75 -6.45 8.68
C ASN A 22 8.87 -5.23 9.01
N ASP A 23 8.82 -4.20 8.15
CA ASP A 23 7.78 -3.18 8.28
C ASP A 23 6.40 -3.84 8.14
N ILE A 24 5.42 -3.36 8.92
CA ILE A 24 4.04 -3.79 8.80
C ILE A 24 3.23 -2.66 8.17
N ILE A 25 2.59 -2.95 7.04
CA ILE A 25 1.69 -2.00 6.37
C ILE A 25 0.25 -2.37 6.73
N ILE A 26 -0.43 -1.47 7.42
CA ILE A 26 -1.81 -1.67 7.88
C ILE A 26 -2.75 -1.69 6.66
N THR A 27 -3.58 -2.73 6.56
CA THR A 27 -4.49 -2.95 5.42
C THR A 27 -5.95 -2.63 5.76
N TYR A 28 -6.32 -2.73 7.03
CA TYR A 28 -7.61 -2.30 7.58
C TYR A 28 -7.40 -1.30 8.71
N PRO A 29 -8.35 -0.39 9.00
CA PRO A 29 -8.19 0.55 10.10
C PRO A 29 -7.82 -0.13 11.42
N ALA A 30 -6.78 0.35 12.10
CA ALA A 30 -6.30 -0.21 13.36
C ALA A 30 -6.55 0.76 14.52
N LEU A 31 -7.23 0.30 15.57
CA LEU A 31 -7.38 1.06 16.82
C LEU A 31 -6.20 0.72 17.74
N LEU A 32 -5.36 1.71 18.03
CA LEU A 32 -4.14 1.52 18.81
C LEU A 32 -4.05 2.55 19.94
N LYS A 33 -3.44 2.14 21.05
CA LYS A 33 -3.16 3.04 22.17
C LYS A 33 -1.79 3.70 21.96
N VAL A 34 -1.79 5.00 21.76
CA VAL A 34 -0.60 5.82 21.47
C VAL A 34 -0.74 7.14 22.22
N ASN A 35 0.32 7.57 22.92
CA ASN A 35 0.33 8.82 23.69
C ASN A 35 -0.88 8.96 24.62
N LYS A 36 -1.20 7.90 25.38
CA LYS A 36 -2.35 7.73 26.29
C LYS A 36 -3.73 7.79 25.63
N ASN A 37 -3.81 7.92 24.32
CA ASN A 37 -5.07 8.03 23.57
C ASN A 37 -5.31 6.77 22.74
N LEU A 38 -6.59 6.42 22.53
CA LEU A 38 -6.97 5.45 21.51
C LEU A 38 -7.13 6.18 20.17
N ILE A 39 -6.28 5.83 19.21
CA ILE A 39 -6.21 6.49 17.90
C ILE A 39 -6.51 5.44 16.82
N ILE A 40 -7.37 5.80 15.87
CA ILE A 40 -7.60 4.99 14.66
C ILE A 40 -6.56 5.39 13.62
N TYR A 41 -5.72 4.43 13.23
CA TYR A 41 -4.78 4.56 12.14
C TYR A 41 -5.43 4.05 10.85
N PRO A 42 -5.45 4.84 9.77
CA PRO A 42 -6.03 4.42 8.51
C PRO A 42 -5.20 3.32 7.84
N PRO A 43 -5.79 2.58 6.87
CA PRO A 43 -5.02 1.73 5.97
C PRO A 43 -3.86 2.51 5.33
N LEU A 44 -2.77 1.83 4.97
CA LEU A 44 -1.46 2.38 4.57
C LEU A 44 -0.63 3.03 5.69
N SER A 45 -1.14 3.10 6.92
CA SER A 45 -0.28 3.40 8.07
C SER A 45 0.80 2.31 8.19
N LYS A 46 1.98 2.69 8.66
CA LYS A 46 3.15 1.83 8.72
C LYS A 46 3.60 1.66 10.17
N ILE A 47 3.88 0.43 10.58
CA ILE A 47 4.58 0.12 11.82
C ILE A 47 6.02 -0.21 11.47
N SER A 48 6.95 0.57 11.99
CA SER A 48 8.38 0.55 11.64
C SER A 48 9.18 1.30 12.71
N ASP A 49 10.41 0.89 12.95
CA ASP A 49 11.30 1.52 13.94
C ASP A 49 11.60 3.01 13.65
N GLU A 50 11.44 3.42 12.38
CA GLU A 50 11.62 4.81 11.93
C GLU A 50 10.45 5.73 12.29
N CYS A 51 9.28 5.16 12.60
CA CYS A 51 8.14 5.94 13.02
C CYS A 51 8.40 6.52 14.42
N LYS A 52 7.68 7.59 14.78
CA LYS A 52 7.90 8.31 16.06
C LYS A 52 6.91 7.93 17.15
N ASP A 53 5.68 7.59 16.79
CA ASP A 53 4.63 7.36 17.77
C ASP A 53 4.73 5.94 18.31
N GLU A 54 4.92 5.80 19.63
CA GLU A 54 5.05 4.50 20.30
C GLU A 54 3.69 3.90 20.66
N ILE A 55 3.52 2.61 20.37
CA ILE A 55 2.34 1.82 20.73
C ILE A 55 2.49 1.34 22.18
N GLU A 56 1.54 1.74 23.03
CA GLU A 56 1.59 1.53 24.48
C GLU A 56 1.03 0.18 24.93
N SER A 57 0.28 -0.50 24.07
CA SER A 57 -0.37 -1.78 24.36
C SER A 57 -0.25 -2.75 23.19
N PRO A 58 0.06 -4.03 23.43
CA PRO A 58 0.10 -5.01 22.36
C PRO A 58 -1.26 -5.15 21.66
N SER A 59 -1.24 -5.43 20.36
CA SER A 59 -2.44 -5.58 19.55
C SER A 59 -2.21 -6.47 18.34
N TRP A 60 -3.28 -7.09 17.85
CA TRP A 60 -3.30 -7.71 16.53
C TRP A 60 -3.75 -6.67 15.52
N VAL A 61 -3.02 -6.53 14.43
CA VAL A 61 -3.39 -5.62 13.34
C VAL A 61 -3.60 -6.39 12.06
N ASP A 62 -4.58 -5.97 11.28
CA ASP A 62 -4.70 -6.38 9.89
C ASP A 62 -3.70 -5.60 9.05
N GLY A 63 -2.64 -6.30 8.65
CA GLY A 63 -1.57 -5.70 7.87
C GLY A 63 -0.70 -6.75 7.20
N TYR A 64 0.09 -6.28 6.25
CA TYR A 64 1.09 -7.07 5.53
C TYR A 64 2.47 -6.85 6.16
N VAL A 65 3.16 -7.94 6.50
CA VAL A 65 4.56 -7.90 6.92
C VAL A 65 5.44 -7.96 5.68
N VAL A 66 6.24 -6.93 5.44
CA VAL A 66 7.16 -6.86 4.31
C VAL A 66 8.29 -7.87 4.52
N LYS A 67 8.47 -8.78 3.57
CA LYS A 67 9.49 -9.83 3.60
C LYS A 67 10.81 -9.37 2.99
N GLY A 68 10.75 -8.49 1.99
CA GLY A 68 11.89 -8.02 1.21
C GLY A 68 12.19 -8.87 -0.04
N ASN A 69 11.39 -9.90 -0.32
CA ASN A 69 11.50 -10.74 -1.52
C ASN A 69 10.24 -10.69 -2.41
N GLU A 70 9.35 -9.72 -2.16
CA GLU A 70 8.18 -9.44 -2.98
C GLU A 70 8.56 -9.14 -4.43
N ARG A 71 7.73 -9.61 -5.37
CA ARG A 71 7.90 -9.35 -6.80
C ARG A 71 7.18 -8.07 -7.19
N LEU A 72 7.89 -6.95 -7.12
CA LEU A 72 7.47 -5.68 -7.68
C LEU A 72 8.05 -5.52 -9.07
N GLU A 73 7.19 -5.40 -10.08
CA GLU A 73 7.59 -5.18 -11.47
C GLU A 73 7.24 -3.75 -11.89
N ILE A 74 8.21 -3.00 -12.42
CA ILE A 74 8.00 -1.63 -12.88
C ILE A 74 8.06 -1.63 -14.40
N ILE A 75 6.99 -1.17 -15.05
CA ILE A 75 6.93 -1.04 -16.50
C ILE A 75 7.03 0.45 -16.85
N ALA A 76 8.08 0.79 -17.59
CA ALA A 76 8.43 2.17 -17.95
C ALA A 76 8.59 2.34 -19.47
N GLU A 77 7.66 1.78 -20.24
CA GLU A 77 7.67 1.81 -21.71
C GLU A 77 6.47 2.61 -22.23
N ASN A 78 6.59 3.24 -23.41
CA ASN A 78 5.49 3.99 -24.06
C ASN A 78 4.76 4.95 -23.11
N LEU A 79 5.54 5.78 -22.42
CA LEU A 79 5.03 6.67 -21.37
C LEU A 79 4.17 7.78 -21.94
N ILE A 80 3.04 8.04 -21.27
CA ILE A 80 2.18 9.18 -21.49
C ILE A 80 1.99 9.93 -20.18
N THR A 81 1.81 11.26 -20.24
CA THR A 81 1.43 12.05 -19.08
C THR A 81 -0.08 11.98 -18.90
N VAL A 82 -0.53 11.56 -17.72
CA VAL A 82 -1.93 11.46 -17.36
C VAL A 82 -2.17 12.29 -16.11
N LYS A 83 -3.15 13.20 -16.19
CA LYS A 83 -3.60 14.04 -15.07
C LYS A 83 -5.02 13.66 -14.65
N GLY A 84 -5.21 13.35 -13.38
CA GLY A 84 -6.53 13.05 -12.83
C GLY A 84 -6.47 12.48 -11.42
N GLU A 85 -7.63 12.09 -10.91
CA GLU A 85 -7.71 11.34 -9.64
C GLU A 85 -7.52 9.84 -9.87
N ILE A 86 -7.09 9.17 -8.80
CA ILE A 86 -7.10 7.71 -8.76
C ILE A 86 -8.54 7.19 -8.81
N ASN A 87 -8.78 6.25 -9.72
CA ASN A 87 -9.93 5.36 -9.71
C ASN A 87 -9.57 4.05 -9.00
N VAL A 88 -10.48 3.53 -8.19
CA VAL A 88 -10.30 2.24 -7.49
C VAL A 88 -11.06 1.18 -8.27
N ASP A 89 -10.33 0.39 -9.06
CA ASP A 89 -10.90 -0.66 -9.92
C ASP A 89 -11.21 -1.94 -9.11
N CYS A 90 -10.48 -2.16 -8.01
CA CYS A 90 -10.71 -3.27 -7.09
C CYS A 90 -11.26 -2.79 -5.74
N SER A 91 -12.58 -2.92 -5.52
CA SER A 91 -13.25 -2.44 -4.30
C SER A 91 -12.85 -3.18 -3.01
N LYS A 92 -12.25 -4.37 -3.12
CA LYS A 92 -11.81 -5.16 -1.95
C LYS A 92 -10.55 -4.60 -1.30
N ILE A 93 -9.77 -3.77 -1.99
CA ILE A 93 -8.47 -3.29 -1.53
C ILE A 93 -8.66 -1.93 -0.85
N LEU A 94 -8.93 -1.95 0.47
CA LEU A 94 -9.23 -0.73 1.24
C LEU A 94 -8.11 0.31 1.21
N THR A 95 -6.86 -0.14 1.12
CA THR A 95 -5.69 0.72 1.01
C THR A 95 -5.71 1.60 -0.24
N ALA A 96 -6.41 1.20 -1.30
CA ALA A 96 -6.55 1.99 -2.53
C ALA A 96 -7.37 3.26 -2.30
N TYR A 97 -8.40 3.20 -1.45
CA TYR A 97 -9.20 4.36 -1.07
C TYR A 97 -8.41 5.34 -0.20
N THR A 98 -7.58 4.84 0.72
CA THR A 98 -6.67 5.73 1.47
C THR A 98 -5.66 6.39 0.54
N LEU A 99 -5.07 5.64 -0.39
CA LEU A 99 -4.15 6.19 -1.39
C LEU A 99 -4.82 7.30 -2.21
N LYS A 100 -6.01 7.04 -2.74
CA LYS A 100 -6.82 8.01 -3.48
C LYS A 100 -7.01 9.30 -2.68
N LYS A 101 -7.38 9.18 -1.40
CA LYS A 101 -7.62 10.33 -0.52
C LYS A 101 -6.34 11.14 -0.24
N ILE A 102 -5.21 10.47 -0.05
CA ILE A 102 -3.93 11.14 0.26
C ILE A 102 -3.38 11.87 -0.97
N LEU A 103 -3.41 11.21 -2.13
CA LEU A 103 -2.84 11.75 -3.36
C LEU A 103 -3.74 12.81 -4.01
N GLY A 104 -5.06 12.67 -3.90
CA GLY A 104 -6.01 13.58 -4.57
C GLY A 104 -5.84 13.53 -6.10
N GLU A 105 -5.87 14.69 -6.73
CA GLU A 105 -5.56 14.85 -8.15
C GLU A 105 -4.04 14.89 -8.36
N VAL A 106 -3.54 14.04 -9.27
CA VAL A 106 -2.11 13.92 -9.56
C VAL A 106 -1.85 13.98 -11.07
N GLU A 107 -0.62 14.31 -11.44
CA GLU A 107 -0.12 14.22 -12.80
C GLU A 107 1.09 13.28 -12.82
N LEU A 108 0.97 12.13 -13.50
CA LEU A 108 1.97 11.07 -13.52
C LEU A 108 2.26 10.61 -14.95
N GLN A 109 3.49 10.16 -15.18
CA GLN A 109 3.80 9.39 -16.37
C GLN A 109 3.34 7.94 -16.17
N ILE A 110 2.50 7.44 -17.07
CA ILE A 110 1.97 6.07 -17.03
C ILE A 110 2.32 5.38 -18.34
N SER A 111 2.75 4.13 -18.25
CA SER A 111 3.02 3.26 -19.38
C SER A 111 1.73 2.93 -20.12
N ASN A 112 1.63 3.37 -21.37
CA ASN A 112 0.52 3.06 -22.25
C ASN A 112 0.78 1.75 -22.99
N VAL A 113 0.64 0.64 -22.26
CA VAL A 113 0.79 -0.71 -22.78
C VAL A 113 -0.43 -1.54 -22.39
N ILE A 114 -0.56 -2.71 -23.03
CA ILE A 114 -1.58 -3.67 -22.65
C ILE A 114 -1.37 -4.06 -21.18
N THR A 115 -2.36 -3.75 -20.34
CA THR A 115 -2.35 -4.13 -18.93
C THR A 115 -2.34 -5.65 -18.80
N ARG A 116 -1.51 -6.16 -17.89
CA ARG A 116 -1.44 -7.58 -17.54
C ARG A 116 -2.12 -7.78 -16.20
N GLY A 117 -2.84 -8.89 -16.05
CA GLY A 117 -3.51 -9.22 -14.81
C GLY A 117 -4.69 -8.30 -14.48
N TYR A 118 -5.03 -8.24 -13.19
CA TYR A 118 -6.21 -7.57 -12.69
C TYR A 118 -5.87 -6.13 -12.26
N PRO A 119 -6.45 -5.10 -12.90
CA PRO A 119 -6.20 -3.71 -12.52
C PRO A 119 -6.74 -3.44 -11.10
N ILE A 120 -5.94 -2.76 -10.29
CA ILE A 120 -6.31 -2.40 -8.92
C ILE A 120 -6.69 -0.93 -8.83
N ILE A 121 -5.85 -0.09 -9.42
CA ILE A 121 -6.07 1.36 -9.53
C ILE A 121 -5.66 1.86 -10.90
N SER A 122 -6.35 2.90 -11.36
CA SER A 122 -6.12 3.56 -12.63
C SER A 122 -6.27 5.08 -12.50
N ILE A 123 -5.81 5.82 -13.50
CA ILE A 123 -6.04 7.26 -13.63
C ILE A 123 -6.56 7.49 -15.06
N ASN A 124 -7.75 8.08 -15.20
CA ASN A 124 -8.42 8.32 -16.49
C ASN A 124 -8.41 7.11 -17.44
N GLY A 125 -8.64 5.91 -16.90
CA GLY A 125 -8.69 4.66 -17.68
C GLY A 125 -7.33 4.02 -17.99
N TYR A 126 -6.21 4.65 -17.59
CA TYR A 126 -4.88 4.04 -17.67
C TYR A 126 -4.53 3.36 -16.35
N THR A 127 -4.28 2.06 -16.37
CA THR A 127 -3.90 1.28 -15.18
C THR A 127 -2.60 1.83 -14.58
N LEU A 128 -2.61 2.11 -13.28
CA LEU A 128 -1.44 2.54 -12.53
C LEU A 128 -0.79 1.36 -11.81
N ILE A 129 -1.58 0.50 -11.17
CA ILE A 129 -1.12 -0.73 -10.51
C ILE A 129 -2.08 -1.87 -10.82
N SER A 130 -1.52 -3.05 -11.09
CA SER A 130 -2.27 -4.30 -11.26
C SER A 130 -1.65 -5.45 -10.46
N LEU A 131 -2.43 -6.50 -10.26
CA LEU A 131 -1.96 -7.77 -9.73
C LEU A 131 -1.93 -8.82 -10.85
N TYR A 132 -0.80 -9.46 -11.06
CA TYR A 132 -0.66 -10.57 -12.00
C TYR A 132 0.10 -11.72 -11.35
N LYS A 133 -0.60 -12.84 -11.11
CA LYS A 133 -0.07 -13.96 -10.31
C LYS A 133 0.40 -13.43 -8.95
N ASP A 134 1.63 -13.74 -8.56
CA ASP A 134 2.27 -13.28 -7.32
C ASP A 134 3.10 -12.00 -7.50
N SER A 135 2.91 -11.26 -8.60
CA SER A 135 3.61 -10.01 -8.88
C SER A 135 2.66 -8.82 -8.84
N VAL A 136 3.09 -7.75 -8.19
CA VAL A 136 2.42 -6.44 -8.29
C VAL A 136 3.15 -5.63 -9.34
N ILE A 137 2.42 -5.24 -10.39
CA ILE A 137 2.96 -4.50 -11.53
C ILE A 137 2.60 -3.02 -11.37
N ILE A 138 3.61 -2.16 -11.45
CA ILE A 138 3.51 -0.71 -11.36
C ILE A 138 3.78 -0.13 -12.75
N TYR A 139 2.81 0.56 -13.32
CA TYR A 139 2.87 1.13 -14.68
C TYR A 139 3.37 2.57 -14.71
N THR A 140 3.97 3.07 -13.63
CA THR A 140 4.59 4.39 -13.60
C THR A 140 6.06 4.26 -13.20
N PRO A 141 7.00 4.94 -13.89
CA PRO A 141 8.36 5.09 -13.41
C PRO A 141 8.43 6.06 -12.21
N THR A 142 7.41 6.91 -12.04
CA THR A 142 7.33 7.86 -10.93
C THR A 142 6.89 7.15 -9.65
N ILE A 143 7.87 6.55 -8.96
CA ILE A 143 7.62 5.87 -7.68
C ILE A 143 7.76 6.87 -6.54
N ILE A 144 6.61 7.35 -6.07
CA ILE A 144 6.50 8.09 -4.81
C ILE A 144 6.43 7.07 -3.66
N PRO A 145 7.02 7.34 -2.48
CA PRO A 145 7.01 6.40 -1.34
C PRO A 145 5.63 5.81 -1.05
N ILE A 146 4.56 6.62 -1.10
CA ILE A 146 3.20 6.15 -0.85
C ILE A 146 2.67 5.15 -1.89
N ILE A 147 3.07 5.27 -3.17
CA ILE A 147 2.71 4.31 -4.23
C ILE A 147 3.39 2.97 -3.95
N LYS A 148 4.66 3.01 -3.53
CA LYS A 148 5.42 1.81 -3.11
C LYS A 148 4.76 1.16 -1.89
N THR A 149 4.36 1.94 -0.88
CA THR A 149 3.61 1.44 0.29
C THR A 149 2.32 0.77 -0.09
N PHE A 150 1.57 1.39 -0.99
CA PHE A 150 0.38 0.78 -1.52
C PHE A 150 0.67 -0.53 -2.26
N ALA A 151 1.68 -0.58 -3.14
CA ALA A 151 2.06 -1.78 -3.86
C ALA A 151 2.39 -2.95 -2.92
N TYR A 152 3.13 -2.71 -1.82
CA TYR A 152 3.37 -3.75 -0.83
C TYR A 152 2.10 -4.19 -0.09
N SER A 153 1.18 -3.27 0.19
CA SER A 153 -0.09 -3.61 0.85
C SER A 153 -0.95 -4.58 0.04
N VAL A 154 -0.80 -4.60 -1.29
CA VAL A 154 -1.54 -5.49 -2.19
C VAL A 154 -1.23 -6.97 -1.90
N PHE A 155 -0.01 -7.30 -1.46
CA PHE A 155 0.37 -8.69 -1.14
C PHE A 155 -0.39 -9.29 0.05
N TYR A 156 -1.07 -8.47 0.86
CA TYR A 156 -2.02 -8.97 1.85
C TYR A 156 -3.13 -9.81 1.19
N TYR A 157 -3.57 -9.40 0.00
CA TYR A 157 -4.69 -9.98 -0.72
C TYR A 157 -4.30 -11.09 -1.69
N THR A 158 -3.01 -11.31 -1.94
CA THR A 158 -2.53 -12.37 -2.85
C THR A 158 -2.38 -13.72 -2.15
N LYS A 159 -2.17 -13.72 -0.83
CA LYS A 159 -1.97 -14.96 -0.06
C LYS A 159 -3.26 -15.72 0.22
N SER A 160 -4.39 -15.03 0.34
CA SER A 160 -5.67 -15.68 0.66
C SER A 160 -6.19 -16.59 -0.45
N SER A 161 -5.69 -16.46 -1.69
CA SER A 161 -6.10 -17.32 -2.81
C SER A 161 -5.24 -18.57 -2.99
N SER A 162 -4.18 -18.76 -2.18
CA SER A 162 -3.25 -19.89 -2.32
C SER A 162 -3.34 -20.92 -1.20
N GLU A 163 -4.20 -20.69 -0.20
CA GLU A 163 -4.47 -21.63 0.91
C GLU A 163 -5.87 -22.28 0.79
N GLU A 164 -6.60 -22.05 -0.30
CA GLU A 164 -7.93 -22.63 -0.59
C GLU A 164 -7.98 -23.54 -1.84
N GLU A 165 -6.86 -24.17 -2.24
CA GLU A 165 -6.87 -25.29 -3.21
C GLU A 165 -6.22 -26.56 -2.64
#